data_AF-D3PLZ7-F1
#
_entry.id   AF-D3PLZ7-F1
#
_cell.length_a   1.000
_cell.length_b   1.000
_cell.length_c   1.000
_cell.angle_alpha   90.00
_cell.angle_beta   90.00
_cell.angle_gamma   90.00
#
_symmetry.space_group_name_H-M   'P 1'
#
loop_
_entity.id
_entity.type
_entity.pdbx_description
1 polymer ?
#
loop_
_entity_poly.entity_id
_entity_poly.type
_entity_poly.pdbx_seq_one_letter_code
_entity_poly.pdbx_strand_id
1 'polypeptide(L)'
;MNKSGGPIQLKLWGPARLEYQGRELKLQRKGLAILYYLALEGATRREVLADLLWGHSAASQNLRVELHRLGQALAPLGYTLFKAGEDPLQLPPFVTLDRTPAPGAPMEGLEEISVEFRAWLEGQRSQLMANSSGTVGRERLVQEVASQIVLPSVLILTGRPGSGRTAFAQALAKALGMPFLEGPRGGGKALHYLRPPTPMSR
;
A
#
# COMPACT_ATOMS: atom_id res chain seq x y z
N MET A 1 18.17 8.58 22.79
CA MET A 1 16.89 8.22 23.44
C MET A 1 15.83 8.14 22.36
N ASN A 2 15.53 6.94 21.85
CA ASN A 2 14.50 6.75 20.82
C ASN A 2 13.14 6.78 21.51
N LYS A 3 12.36 7.86 21.30
CA LYS A 3 10.96 7.87 21.70
C LYS A 3 10.23 6.81 20.86
N SER A 4 9.68 5.82 21.54
CA SER A 4 8.66 4.89 21.02
C SER A 4 7.35 5.68 20.80
N GLY A 5 7.37 6.62 19.85
CA GLY A 5 6.15 7.26 19.38
C GLY A 5 5.39 6.29 18.48
N GLY A 6 4.06 6.31 18.57
CA GLY A 6 3.20 5.43 17.76
C GLY A 6 3.47 5.60 16.26
N PRO A 7 3.09 4.61 15.42
CA PRO A 7 3.38 4.66 14.00
C PRO A 7 2.70 5.87 13.36
N ILE A 8 3.49 6.68 12.63
CA ILE A 8 2.92 7.69 11.73
C ILE A 8 2.49 6.95 10.46
N GLN A 9 1.21 7.09 10.11
CA GLN A 9 0.61 6.36 9.00
C GLN A 9 0.13 7.31 7.92
N LEU A 10 0.63 7.13 6.71
CA LEU A 10 0.15 7.79 5.50
C LEU A 10 -0.94 6.91 4.88
N LYS A 11 -2.19 7.36 4.87
CA LYS A 11 -3.32 6.52 4.44
C LYS A 11 -3.42 6.48 2.93
N LEU A 12 -3.21 5.31 2.31
CA LEU A 12 -3.22 5.22 0.85
C LEU A 12 -4.63 5.42 0.27
N TRP A 13 -5.66 4.86 0.92
CA TRP A 13 -7.03 4.81 0.40
C TRP A 13 -7.93 5.92 0.97
N GLY A 14 -8.76 6.48 0.08
CA GLY A 14 -9.64 7.61 0.38
C GLY A 14 -8.87 8.93 0.49
N PRO A 15 -9.39 9.91 1.26
CA PRO A 15 -8.79 11.22 1.42
C PRO A 15 -7.32 11.15 1.87
N ALA A 16 -6.46 11.82 1.12
CA ALA A 16 -5.03 11.92 1.42
C ALA A 16 -4.80 12.54 2.80
N ARG A 17 -4.19 11.78 3.71
CA ARG A 17 -3.96 12.22 5.09
C ARG A 17 -2.83 11.47 5.78
N LEU A 18 -2.23 12.14 6.75
CA LEU A 18 -1.22 11.58 7.65
C LEU A 18 -1.84 11.45 9.05
N GLU A 19 -1.73 10.29 9.68
CA GLU A 19 -2.25 10.04 11.02
C GLU A 19 -1.11 9.73 11.99
N TYR A 20 -1.23 10.23 13.22
CA TYR A 20 -0.40 9.84 14.35
C TYR A 20 -1.30 9.35 15.48
N GLN A 21 -1.11 8.09 15.90
CA GLN A 21 -1.96 7.46 16.92
C GLN A 21 -3.47 7.56 16.61
N GLY A 22 -3.83 7.38 15.34
CA GLY A 22 -5.22 7.44 14.85
C GLY A 22 -5.81 8.85 14.76
N ARG A 23 -5.03 9.91 15.02
CA ARG A 23 -5.44 11.30 14.83
C ARG A 23 -4.80 11.89 13.60
N GLU A 24 -5.59 12.56 12.78
CA GLU A 24 -5.10 13.24 11.60
C GLU A 24 -4.19 14.42 11.95
N LEU A 25 -3.03 14.48 11.32
CA LEU A 25 -2.10 15.60 11.35
C LEU A 25 -2.46 16.56 10.22
N LYS A 26 -2.76 17.81 10.58
CA LYS A 26 -3.10 18.85 9.60
C LYS A 26 -1.87 19.21 8.76
N LEU A 27 -1.86 18.75 7.52
CA LEU A 27 -0.82 19.06 6.54
C LEU A 27 -1.42 19.76 5.32
N GLN A 28 -0.60 20.53 4.63
CA GLN A 28 -0.94 21.07 3.33
C GLN A 28 -0.93 19.95 2.29
N ARG A 29 -1.74 20.10 1.24
CA ARG A 29 -1.86 19.09 0.17
C ARG A 29 -0.52 18.84 -0.54
N LYS A 30 0.31 19.89 -0.74
CA LYS A 30 1.65 19.73 -1.34
C LYS A 30 2.60 18.96 -0.42
N GLY A 31 2.54 19.19 0.88
CA GLY A 31 3.26 18.39 1.87
C GLY A 31 2.87 16.91 1.81
N LEU A 32 1.57 16.60 1.73
CA LEU A 32 1.08 15.23 1.54
C LEU A 32 1.57 14.62 0.22
N ALA A 33 1.50 15.38 -0.88
CA ALA A 33 1.99 14.95 -2.19
C ALA A 33 3.47 14.52 -2.17
N ILE A 34 4.33 15.28 -1.48
CA ILE A 34 5.74 14.90 -1.26
C ILE A 34 5.83 13.56 -0.54
N LEU A 35 5.09 13.38 0.55
CA LEU A 35 5.14 12.14 1.34
C LEU A 35 4.68 10.91 0.52
N TYR A 36 3.58 11.03 -0.24
CA TYR A 36 3.10 9.93 -1.09
C TYR A 36 4.07 9.61 -2.22
N TYR A 37 4.64 10.63 -2.86
CA TYR A 37 5.62 10.41 -3.92
C TYR A 37 6.84 9.64 -3.39
N LEU A 38 7.41 10.09 -2.26
CA LEU A 38 8.55 9.41 -1.63
C LEU A 38 8.19 7.99 -1.14
N ALA A 39 6.94 7.76 -0.71
CA ALA A 39 6.48 6.45 -0.25
C ALA A 39 6.35 5.43 -1.41
N LEU A 40 6.04 5.89 -2.62
CA LEU A 40 5.76 5.04 -3.78
C LEU A 40 6.96 4.91 -4.72
N GLU A 41 7.68 6.02 -4.97
CA GLU A 41 8.83 6.08 -5.88
C GLU A 41 10.18 5.93 -5.16
N GLY A 42 10.21 6.22 -3.84
CA GLY A 42 11.42 6.16 -3.03
C GLY A 42 12.24 7.45 -3.05
N ALA A 43 13.55 7.30 -2.85
CA ALA A 43 14.49 8.40 -2.71
C ALA A 43 14.49 9.32 -3.95
N THR A 44 14.16 10.60 -3.76
CA THR A 44 13.96 11.54 -4.89
C THR A 44 14.73 12.84 -4.67
N ARG A 45 15.39 13.32 -5.73
CA ARG A 45 16.10 14.61 -5.70
C ARG A 45 15.13 15.77 -5.51
N ARG A 46 15.57 16.80 -4.80
CA ARG A 46 14.76 17.99 -4.53
C ARG A 46 14.31 18.71 -5.79
N GLU A 47 15.18 18.81 -6.78
CA GLU A 47 14.85 19.43 -8.08
C GLU A 47 13.68 18.72 -8.77
N VAL A 48 13.66 17.38 -8.76
CA VAL A 48 12.60 16.59 -9.38
C VAL A 48 11.26 16.82 -8.69
N LEU A 49 11.23 16.84 -7.36
CA LEU A 49 10.02 17.14 -6.60
C LEU A 49 9.55 18.59 -6.78
N ALA A 50 10.49 19.54 -6.87
CA ALA A 50 10.18 20.94 -7.12
C ALA A 50 9.50 21.10 -8.49
N ASP A 51 10.10 20.54 -9.53
CA ASP A 51 9.58 20.61 -10.90
C ASP A 51 8.24 19.89 -11.01
N LEU A 52 8.12 18.68 -10.45
CA LEU A 52 6.88 17.90 -10.46
C LEU A 52 5.71 18.65 -9.83
N LEU A 53 5.93 19.30 -8.68
CA LEU A 53 4.85 19.89 -7.89
C LEU A 53 4.55 21.34 -8.24
N TRP A 54 5.48 22.09 -8.83
CA TRP A 54 5.31 23.51 -9.16
C TRP A 54 5.61 23.87 -10.62
N GLY A 55 6.60 23.25 -11.26
CA GLY A 55 6.87 23.41 -12.70
C GLY A 55 7.28 24.81 -13.18
N HIS A 56 7.75 25.68 -12.28
CA HIS A 56 8.12 27.07 -12.63
C HIS A 56 9.40 27.53 -11.92
N SER A 57 9.96 28.68 -12.32
CA SER A 57 11.29 29.16 -11.87
C SER A 57 11.48 29.24 -10.34
N ALA A 58 10.43 29.59 -9.58
CA ALA A 58 10.45 29.63 -8.11
C ALA A 58 10.20 28.27 -7.39
N ALA A 59 10.14 27.15 -8.12
CA ALA A 59 9.79 25.83 -7.57
C ALA A 59 10.70 25.39 -6.41
N SER A 60 12.01 25.57 -6.54
CA SER A 60 12.98 25.18 -5.49
C SER A 60 12.79 25.95 -4.18
N GLN A 61 12.46 27.24 -4.26
CA GLN A 61 12.18 28.07 -3.09
C GLN A 61 10.88 27.61 -2.41
N ASN A 62 9.84 27.34 -3.19
CA ASN A 62 8.56 26.84 -2.68
C ASN A 62 8.73 25.47 -2.01
N LEU A 63 9.51 24.56 -2.61
CA LEU A 63 9.85 23.29 -2.00
C LEU A 63 10.53 23.48 -0.65
N ARG A 64 11.52 24.38 -0.55
CA ARG A 64 12.20 24.66 0.73
C ARG A 64 11.21 25.13 1.81
N VAL A 65 10.28 26.01 1.48
CA VAL A 65 9.25 26.49 2.41
C VAL A 65 8.33 25.34 2.83
N GLU A 66 7.92 24.49 1.89
CA GLU A 66 7.03 23.37 2.17
C GLU A 66 7.71 22.30 3.04
N LEU A 67 8.98 21.97 2.78
CA LEU A 67 9.76 21.06 3.63
C LEU A 67 9.94 21.62 5.04
N HIS A 68 10.13 22.94 5.18
CA HIS A 68 10.19 23.57 6.49
C HIS A 68 8.86 23.46 7.25
N ARG A 69 7.73 23.72 6.58
CA ARG A 69 6.38 23.56 7.16
C ARG A 69 6.08 22.12 7.57
N LEU A 70 6.43 21.15 6.73
CA LEU A 70 6.34 19.73 7.06
C LEU A 70 7.16 19.40 8.31
N GLY A 71 8.40 19.89 8.39
CA GLY A 71 9.23 19.74 9.58
C GLY A 71 8.58 20.34 10.84
N GLN A 72 8.01 21.54 10.76
CA GLN A 72 7.30 22.20 11.87
C GLN A 72 6.06 21.43 12.32
N ALA A 73 5.36 20.75 11.42
CA ALA A 73 4.17 19.96 11.77
C ALA A 73 4.52 18.69 12.57
N LEU A 74 5.67 18.08 12.30
CA LEU A 74 6.11 16.86 13.00
C LEU A 74 7.02 17.13 14.21
N ALA A 75 7.64 18.32 14.29
CA ALA A 75 8.53 18.69 15.39
C ALA A 75 7.89 18.60 16.79
N PRO A 76 6.61 18.99 17.03
CA PRO A 76 5.96 18.82 18.33
C PRO A 76 5.83 17.36 18.78
N LEU A 77 5.83 16.43 17.83
CA LEU A 77 5.79 14.99 18.10
C LEU A 77 7.19 14.42 18.40
N GLY A 78 8.23 15.24 18.29
CA GLY A 78 9.63 14.86 18.50
C GLY A 78 10.28 14.19 17.29
N TYR A 79 9.70 14.34 16.10
CA TYR A 79 10.23 13.76 14.87
C TYR A 79 10.86 14.83 13.97
N THR A 80 12.00 14.48 13.38
CA THR A 80 12.63 15.25 12.32
C THR A 80 12.38 14.53 11.00
N LEU A 81 11.57 15.13 10.13
CA LEU A 81 11.18 14.50 8.87
C LEU A 81 12.35 14.42 7.87
N PHE A 82 13.08 15.51 7.67
CA PHE A 82 14.25 15.53 6.80
C PHE A 82 15.39 16.26 7.52
N LYS A 83 16.63 15.82 7.29
CA LYS A 83 17.82 16.52 7.76
C LYS A 83 17.96 17.85 7.00
N ALA A 84 18.62 18.82 7.63
CA ALA A 84 18.92 20.09 6.97
C ALA A 84 19.77 19.84 5.72
N GLY A 85 19.28 20.27 4.56
CA GLY A 85 19.97 20.09 3.28
C GLY A 85 19.91 18.67 2.70
N GLU A 86 19.08 17.77 3.24
CA GLU A 86 18.93 16.41 2.73
C GLU A 86 18.53 16.40 1.25
N ASP A 87 19.32 15.72 0.42
CA ASP A 87 19.09 15.49 -1.00
C ASP A 87 19.90 14.25 -1.44
N PRO A 88 19.29 13.20 -2.02
CA PRO A 88 17.86 13.01 -2.26
C PRO A 88 17.05 12.93 -0.96
N LEU A 89 15.81 13.42 -1.00
CA LEU A 89 14.86 13.25 0.08
C LEU A 89 14.41 11.79 0.15
N GLN A 90 14.40 11.22 1.35
CA GLN A 90 13.93 9.86 1.60
C GLN A 90 12.83 9.88 2.66
N LEU A 91 11.78 9.07 2.45
CA LEU A 91 10.75 8.93 3.47
C LEU A 91 11.36 8.26 4.72
N PRO A 92 11.31 8.88 5.90
CA PRO A 92 11.87 8.27 7.10
C PRO A 92 11.12 6.99 7.48
N PRO A 93 11.79 6.00 8.08
CA PRO A 93 11.20 4.70 8.39
C PRO A 93 10.07 4.77 9.44
N PHE A 94 9.96 5.87 10.18
CA PHE A 94 8.86 6.08 11.13
C PHE A 94 7.54 6.52 10.47
N VAL A 95 7.58 6.94 9.20
CA VAL A 95 6.39 7.20 8.37
C VAL A 95 6.14 5.98 7.50
N THR A 96 5.00 5.34 7.67
CA THR A 96 4.64 4.11 6.96
C THR A 96 3.42 4.34 6.08
N LEU A 97 3.43 3.77 4.87
CA LEU A 97 2.28 3.80 3.98
C LEU A 97 1.29 2.70 4.38
N ASP A 98 0.12 3.09 4.86
CA ASP A 98 -0.98 2.16 5.15
C ASP A 98 -1.72 1.84 3.85
N ARG A 99 -1.58 0.59 3.40
CA ARG A 99 -2.18 0.09 2.15
C ARG A 99 -3.52 -0.61 2.36
N THR A 100 -4.05 -0.61 3.58
CA THR A 100 -5.33 -1.26 3.91
C THR A 100 -6.45 -0.66 3.05
N PRO A 101 -7.15 -1.46 2.24
CA PRO A 101 -8.25 -0.96 1.41
C PRO A 101 -9.31 -0.27 2.25
N ALA A 102 -9.74 0.91 1.79
CA ALA A 102 -10.83 1.68 2.38
C ALA A 102 -11.67 2.32 1.26
N PRO A 103 -12.91 2.74 1.55
CA PRO A 103 -13.72 3.47 0.57
C PRO A 103 -13.01 4.74 0.07
N GLY A 104 -13.22 5.07 -1.21
CA GLY A 104 -12.64 6.24 -1.87
C GLY A 104 -11.45 5.90 -2.78
N ALA A 105 -11.03 6.87 -3.58
CA ALA A 105 -9.89 6.70 -4.47
C ALA A 105 -8.57 6.80 -3.70
N PRO A 106 -7.48 6.12 -4.12
CA PRO A 106 -6.18 6.29 -3.52
C PRO A 106 -5.73 7.74 -3.60
N MET A 107 -5.24 8.29 -2.49
CA MET A 107 -4.71 9.66 -2.41
C MET A 107 -5.73 10.71 -2.91
N GLU A 108 -7.01 10.55 -2.57
CA GLU A 108 -8.09 11.46 -2.96
C GLU A 108 -7.85 12.89 -2.45
N GLY A 109 -8.12 13.88 -3.31
CA GLY A 109 -7.95 15.31 -3.00
C GLY A 109 -6.61 15.92 -3.42
N LEU A 110 -5.72 15.15 -4.05
CA LEU A 110 -4.41 15.60 -4.56
C LEU A 110 -4.39 15.89 -6.08
N GLU A 111 -5.54 15.94 -6.74
CA GLU A 111 -5.65 16.10 -8.19
C GLU A 111 -5.22 17.51 -8.67
N GLU A 112 -5.39 18.51 -7.82
CA GLU A 112 -5.20 19.93 -8.15
C GLU A 112 -3.82 20.49 -7.70
N ILE A 113 -2.79 19.64 -7.66
CA ILE A 113 -1.44 20.04 -7.22
C ILE A 113 -0.62 20.68 -8.34
N SER A 114 -0.55 20.00 -9.48
CA SER A 114 0.06 20.41 -10.76
C SER A 114 -0.42 19.43 -11.84
N VAL A 115 -0.19 19.78 -13.12
CA VAL A 115 -0.55 18.92 -14.25
C VAL A 115 0.30 17.64 -14.26
N GLU A 116 1.60 17.78 -14.01
CA GLU A 116 2.59 16.71 -14.00
C GLU A 116 2.32 15.74 -12.84
N PHE A 117 2.00 16.26 -11.65
CA PHE A 117 1.65 15.44 -10.50
C PHE A 117 0.33 14.70 -10.72
N ARG A 118 -0.67 15.33 -11.36
CA ARG A 118 -1.94 14.68 -11.70
C ARG A 118 -1.72 13.49 -12.64
N ALA A 119 -0.88 13.65 -13.65
CA ALA A 119 -0.56 12.56 -14.57
C ALA A 119 0.10 11.37 -13.86
N TRP A 120 1.05 11.66 -12.95
CA TRP A 120 1.65 10.63 -12.09
C TRP A 120 0.61 9.95 -11.18
N LEU A 121 -0.25 10.74 -10.51
CA LEU A 121 -1.28 10.25 -9.61
C LEU A 121 -2.25 9.30 -10.32
N GLU A 122 -2.68 9.65 -11.54
CA GLU A 122 -3.57 8.81 -12.33
C GLU A 122 -2.91 7.49 -12.75
N GLY A 123 -1.62 7.52 -13.11
CA GLY A 123 -0.82 6.33 -13.37
C GLY A 123 -0.75 5.41 -12.15
N GLN A 124 -0.52 5.97 -10.96
CA GLN A 124 -0.49 5.21 -9.70
C GLN A 124 -1.87 4.63 -9.37
N ARG A 125 -2.94 5.40 -9.50
CA ARG A 125 -4.31 4.93 -9.28
C ARG A 125 -4.69 3.78 -10.20
N SER A 126 -4.35 3.88 -11.48
CA SER A 126 -4.60 2.81 -12.46
C SER A 126 -3.94 1.50 -12.05
N GLN A 127 -2.68 1.55 -11.61
CA GLN A 127 -1.94 0.37 -11.14
C GLN A 127 -2.51 -0.19 -9.83
N LEU A 128 -2.80 0.68 -8.85
CA LEU A 128 -3.34 0.29 -7.56
C LEU A 128 -4.73 -0.34 -7.70
N MET A 129 -5.60 0.24 -8.52
CA MET A 129 -6.95 -0.25 -8.78
C MET A 129 -6.95 -1.62 -9.45
N ALA A 130 -6.09 -1.82 -10.45
CA ALA A 130 -5.92 -3.12 -11.10
C ALA A 130 -5.53 -4.21 -10.07
N ASN A 131 -4.64 -3.86 -9.13
CA ASN A 131 -4.18 -4.78 -8.09
C ASN A 131 -5.24 -5.02 -7.00
N SER A 132 -5.97 -4.00 -6.57
CA SER A 132 -7.00 -4.13 -5.53
C SER A 132 -8.24 -4.88 -6.00
N SER A 133 -8.69 -4.69 -7.25
CA SER A 133 -9.80 -5.47 -7.80
C SER A 133 -9.48 -6.97 -7.83
N GLY A 134 -8.21 -7.33 -8.08
CA GLY A 134 -7.74 -8.71 -8.01
C GLY A 134 -7.73 -9.29 -6.59
N THR A 135 -7.41 -8.48 -5.57
CA THR A 135 -7.38 -8.92 -4.16
C THR A 135 -8.79 -9.01 -3.56
N VAL A 136 -9.60 -7.97 -3.71
CA VAL A 136 -10.99 -7.93 -3.21
C VAL A 136 -11.84 -9.01 -3.89
N GLY A 137 -11.66 -9.22 -5.20
CA GLY A 137 -12.31 -10.31 -5.92
C GLY A 137 -11.92 -11.69 -5.38
N ARG A 138 -10.67 -11.87 -4.94
CA ARG A 138 -10.18 -13.14 -4.40
C ARG A 138 -10.70 -13.41 -3.00
N GLU A 139 -10.74 -12.41 -2.12
CA GLU A 139 -11.34 -12.55 -0.79
C GLU A 139 -12.83 -12.87 -0.87
N ARG A 140 -13.57 -12.18 -1.76
CA ARG A 140 -14.99 -12.48 -2.01
C ARG A 140 -15.19 -13.92 -2.51
N LEU A 141 -14.37 -14.36 -3.47
CA LEU A 141 -14.43 -15.74 -3.98
C LEU A 141 -14.15 -16.76 -2.86
N VAL A 142 -13.19 -16.49 -1.96
CA VAL A 142 -12.92 -17.37 -0.81
C VAL A 142 -14.16 -17.50 0.09
N GLN A 143 -14.82 -16.39 0.41
CA GLN A 143 -16.02 -16.39 1.25
C GLN A 143 -17.21 -17.07 0.57
N GLU A 144 -17.38 -16.85 -0.73
CA GLU A 144 -18.43 -17.48 -1.53
C GLU A 144 -18.25 -19.01 -1.54
N VAL A 145 -17.05 -19.49 -1.84
CA VAL A 145 -16.75 -20.93 -1.79
C VAL A 145 -16.92 -21.47 -0.37
N ALA A 146 -16.42 -20.78 0.66
CA ALA A 146 -16.52 -21.25 2.05
C ALA A 146 -17.98 -21.40 2.54
N SER A 147 -18.90 -20.55 2.05
CA SER A 147 -20.32 -20.60 2.45
C SER A 147 -21.14 -21.63 1.68
N GLN A 148 -20.72 -22.02 0.48
CA GLN A 148 -21.44 -22.97 -0.38
C GLN A 148 -20.88 -24.39 -0.35
N ILE A 149 -19.63 -24.56 0.11
CA ILE A 149 -18.94 -25.85 0.05
C ILE A 149 -19.52 -26.83 1.10
N VAL A 150 -20.06 -27.95 0.62
CA VAL A 150 -20.46 -29.08 1.46
C VAL A 150 -19.27 -30.03 1.59
N LEU A 151 -19.01 -30.54 2.79
CA LEU A 151 -17.84 -31.37 3.10
C LEU A 151 -18.24 -32.81 3.43
N PRO A 152 -17.40 -33.81 3.07
CA PRO A 152 -16.12 -33.69 2.35
C PRO A 152 -16.32 -33.41 0.86
N SER A 153 -15.44 -32.59 0.27
CA SER A 153 -15.47 -32.29 -1.17
C SER A 153 -14.08 -32.08 -1.74
N VAL A 154 -13.99 -32.14 -3.08
CA VAL A 154 -12.77 -31.89 -3.85
C VAL A 154 -12.96 -30.63 -4.67
N LEU A 155 -12.06 -29.65 -4.50
CA LEU A 155 -12.06 -28.40 -5.24
C LEU A 155 -10.88 -28.37 -6.23
N ILE A 156 -11.17 -28.09 -7.51
CA ILE A 156 -10.15 -27.98 -8.55
C ILE A 156 -9.93 -26.49 -8.86
N LEU A 157 -8.71 -26.00 -8.63
CA LEU A 157 -8.33 -24.61 -8.91
C LEU A 157 -7.64 -24.51 -10.28
N THR A 158 -8.33 -23.94 -11.26
CA THR A 158 -7.80 -23.65 -12.59
C THR A 158 -7.25 -22.22 -12.66
N GLY A 159 -6.09 -22.04 -13.26
CA GLY A 159 -5.49 -20.72 -13.45
C GLY A 159 -4.09 -20.80 -14.03
N ARG A 160 -3.62 -19.69 -14.63
CA ARG A 160 -2.25 -19.57 -15.15
C ARG A 160 -1.23 -19.79 -14.01
N PRO A 161 -0.01 -20.25 -14.31
CA PRO A 161 1.09 -20.21 -13.36
C PRO A 161 1.20 -18.82 -12.71
N GLY A 162 1.38 -18.76 -11.39
CA GLY A 162 1.42 -17.49 -10.65
C GLY A 162 0.07 -16.84 -10.33
N SER A 163 -1.09 -17.41 -10.71
CA SER A 163 -2.41 -16.82 -10.46
C SER A 163 -2.87 -16.80 -8.98
N GLY A 164 -1.98 -17.14 -8.04
CA GLY A 164 -2.28 -17.12 -6.60
C GLY A 164 -3.08 -18.31 -6.07
N ARG A 165 -3.11 -19.47 -6.76
CA ARG A 165 -3.86 -20.67 -6.34
C ARG A 165 -3.51 -21.16 -4.94
N THR A 166 -2.23 -21.15 -4.58
CA THR A 166 -1.77 -21.53 -3.25
C THR A 166 -2.27 -20.55 -2.18
N ALA A 167 -2.18 -19.24 -2.45
CA ALA A 167 -2.68 -18.21 -1.55
C ALA A 167 -4.21 -18.32 -1.36
N PHE A 168 -4.95 -18.63 -2.43
CA PHE A 168 -6.39 -18.90 -2.36
C PHE A 168 -6.70 -20.11 -1.45
N ALA A 169 -5.99 -21.23 -1.63
CA ALA A 169 -6.23 -22.44 -0.84
C ALA A 169 -5.91 -22.23 0.66
N GLN A 170 -4.86 -21.48 0.98
CA GLN A 170 -4.53 -21.08 2.36
C GLN A 170 -5.63 -20.19 2.97
N ALA A 171 -6.11 -19.21 2.21
CA ALA A 171 -7.19 -18.32 2.65
C ALA A 171 -8.51 -19.10 2.87
N LEU A 172 -8.82 -20.06 2.01
CA LEU A 172 -9.99 -20.94 2.16
C LEU A 172 -9.90 -21.84 3.40
N ALA A 173 -8.72 -22.42 3.66
CA ALA A 173 -8.50 -23.20 4.88
C ALA A 173 -8.75 -22.35 6.14
N LYS A 174 -8.23 -21.12 6.16
CA LYS A 174 -8.48 -20.15 7.23
C LYS A 174 -9.96 -19.82 7.38
N ALA A 175 -10.66 -19.56 6.28
CA ALA A 175 -12.10 -19.23 6.29
C ALA A 175 -12.96 -20.40 6.81
N LEU A 176 -12.58 -21.64 6.50
CA LEU A 176 -13.26 -22.85 6.96
C LEU A 176 -12.87 -23.27 8.39
N GLY A 177 -11.93 -22.58 9.03
CA GLY A 177 -11.41 -22.95 10.35
C GLY A 177 -10.64 -24.28 10.35
N MET A 178 -9.99 -24.62 9.23
CA MET A 178 -9.29 -25.89 9.04
C MET A 178 -7.78 -25.70 8.92
N PRO A 179 -6.98 -26.69 9.37
CA PRO A 179 -5.56 -26.75 9.05
C PRO A 179 -5.33 -26.81 7.53
N PHE A 180 -4.31 -26.09 7.06
CA PHE A 180 -3.81 -26.19 5.69
C PHE A 180 -2.64 -27.19 5.66
N LEU A 181 -2.80 -28.29 4.92
CA LEU A 181 -1.79 -29.33 4.78
C LEU A 181 -1.37 -29.47 3.31
N GLU A 182 -0.06 -29.49 3.05
CA GLU A 182 0.44 -29.81 1.71
C GLU A 182 0.59 -31.32 1.52
N GLY A 183 0.07 -31.82 0.41
CA GLY A 183 0.14 -33.23 0.05
C GLY A 183 -1.02 -34.09 0.58
N PRO A 184 -1.04 -35.38 0.21
CA PRO A 184 -2.20 -36.26 0.42
C PRO A 184 -2.28 -36.86 1.83
N ARG A 185 -1.29 -36.59 2.70
CA ARG A 185 -1.18 -37.24 4.02
C ARG A 185 -1.66 -36.30 5.12
N GLY A 186 -2.36 -36.86 6.09
CA GLY A 186 -2.88 -36.19 7.29
C GLY A 186 -4.23 -36.78 7.68
N GLY A 187 -4.57 -36.73 8.97
CA GLY A 187 -5.84 -37.21 9.51
C GLY A 187 -6.67 -36.06 10.08
N GLY A 188 -7.99 -36.21 10.10
CA GLY A 188 -8.93 -35.23 10.65
C GLY A 188 -9.50 -34.26 9.62
N LYS A 189 -10.27 -33.28 10.11
CA LYS A 189 -10.94 -32.25 9.29
C LYS A 189 -9.92 -31.19 8.87
N ALA A 190 -9.27 -31.38 7.72
CA ALA A 190 -8.24 -30.49 7.18
C ALA A 190 -8.41 -30.24 5.67
N LEU A 191 -7.83 -29.13 5.19
CA LEU A 191 -7.74 -28.83 3.76
C LEU A 191 -6.39 -29.34 3.24
N HIS A 192 -6.43 -30.34 2.37
CA HIS A 192 -5.26 -30.90 1.70
C HIS A 192 -5.03 -30.23 0.34
N TYR A 193 -3.92 -29.50 0.21
CA TYR A 193 -3.53 -28.86 -1.04
C TYR A 193 -2.58 -29.78 -1.83
N LEU A 194 -3.06 -30.25 -2.98
CA LEU A 194 -2.29 -31.04 -3.92
C LEU A 194 -1.80 -30.15 -5.05
N ARG A 195 -0.48 -29.94 -5.14
CA ARG A 195 0.10 -29.38 -6.36
C ARG A 195 0.07 -30.47 -7.44
N PRO A 196 -0.44 -30.19 -8.65
CA PRO A 196 -0.25 -31.12 -9.76
C PRO A 196 1.26 -31.33 -9.94
N PRO A 197 1.71 -32.54 -10.32
CA PRO A 197 3.12 -32.76 -10.63
C PRO A 197 3.55 -31.74 -11.67
N THR A 198 4.67 -31.06 -11.42
CA THR A 198 5.32 -30.21 -12.40
C THR A 198 5.49 -31.04 -13.67
N PRO A 199 5.05 -30.59 -14.86
CA PRO A 199 5.39 -31.32 -16.07
C PRO A 199 6.92 -31.39 -16.12
N MET A 200 7.45 -32.61 -16.15
CA MET A 200 8.84 -32.84 -16.53
C MET A 200 8.95 -32.30 -17.95
N SER A 201 9.63 -31.17 -18.10
CA SER A 201 10.14 -30.71 -19.38
C SER A 201 10.95 -31.85 -19.98
N ARG A 202 10.39 -32.50 -21.00
CA ARG A 202 11.13 -33.33 -21.95
C ARG A 202 11.62 -32.45 -23.08
#